data_AF-A0A7R9AHK5-F1
#
_entry.id   AF-A0A7R9AHK5-F1
#
_cell.length_a   1.000
_cell.length_b   1.000
_cell.length_c   1.000
_cell.angle_alpha   90.00
_cell.angle_beta   90.00
_cell.angle_gamma   90.00
#
_symmetry.space_group_name_H-M   'P 1'
#
loop_
_entity.id
_entity.type
_entity.pdbx_description
1 polymer ?
#
loop_
_entity_poly.entity_id
_entity_poly.type
_entity_poly.pdbx_seq_one_letter_code
_entity_poly.pdbx_strand_id
1 'polypeptide(L)'
;MNIQPAASKIAEEIHGLNVMILAICAAIGVIVFGVMIYSMVKFRKSKGAVPVELEEDTKVRFLGKDWTVGPTTLEIGWTIIPFLIVIGMALPATKTMVAMKDTSNADLTIKVTGYQWKWGYEYMDGSARGVSFIANLATPREQINNLQTKSNDYLLKADQALVVPVGKKVRIVTTAADVIHAWMVPRLGVKIDAIPGIVRDAWFKADKEGMYYGQCVELCGKEHAFMPINVEVVSQEAFKKWSEDKRKKMAANADDPTKVYTMDELTSRGSAVLADADKAALDKVASDVATNPSSRVEVSGYVDSSGSADKNEELAKNLYDHTRRDYGVWCCDASICWVCQLFVAIANWRVRHGIPTDE
;
A
#
# COMPACT_ATOMS: atom_id res chain seq x y z
N MET A 1 1.46 -4.36 20.23
CA MET A 1 1.28 -4.31 18.76
C MET A 1 2.66 -4.44 18.14
N ASN A 2 2.81 -5.24 17.09
CA ASN A 2 4.08 -5.42 16.38
C ASN A 2 3.79 -5.53 14.87
N ILE A 3 4.81 -5.40 14.03
CA ILE A 3 4.68 -5.66 12.60
C ILE A 3 4.39 -7.15 12.34
N GLN A 4 3.88 -7.46 11.16
CA GLN A 4 3.58 -8.84 10.77
C GLN A 4 4.84 -9.71 10.80
N PRO A 5 4.72 -11.02 11.08
CA PRO A 5 5.88 -11.91 11.13
C PRO A 5 6.64 -11.96 9.80
N ALA A 6 7.96 -11.75 9.86
CA ALA A 6 8.85 -11.83 8.72
C ALA A 6 8.83 -13.24 8.08
N ALA A 7 8.92 -13.27 6.76
CA ALA A 7 8.98 -14.48 5.94
C ALA A 7 10.06 -14.43 4.86
N SER A 8 10.95 -13.44 4.95
CA SER A 8 12.14 -13.29 4.13
C SER A 8 13.26 -12.73 4.99
N LYS A 9 14.52 -12.97 4.59
CA LYS A 9 15.67 -12.39 5.28
C LYS A 9 15.64 -10.86 5.35
N ILE A 10 15.19 -10.20 4.28
CA ILE A 10 15.03 -8.75 4.22
C ILE A 10 13.98 -8.27 5.23
N ALA A 11 12.85 -8.97 5.34
CA ALA A 11 11.81 -8.62 6.32
C ALA A 11 12.31 -8.76 7.76
N GLU A 12 13.14 -9.78 8.06
CA GLU A 12 13.79 -9.91 9.38
C GLU A 12 14.70 -8.73 9.69
N GLU A 13 15.52 -8.30 8.72
CA GLU A 13 16.41 -7.14 8.89
C GLU A 13 15.63 -5.84 9.11
N ILE A 14 14.55 -5.62 8.33
CA ILE A 14 13.63 -4.50 8.54
C ILE A 14 13.03 -4.53 9.95
N HIS A 15 12.63 -5.71 10.44
CA HIS A 15 12.10 -5.85 11.81
C HIS A 15 13.15 -5.49 12.86
N GLY A 16 14.36 -6.01 12.71
CA GLY A 16 15.48 -5.71 13.62
C GLY A 16 15.81 -4.22 13.66
N LEU A 17 15.87 -3.57 12.50
CA LEU A 17 16.07 -2.12 12.39
C LEU A 17 14.93 -1.34 13.04
N ASN A 18 13.67 -1.73 12.81
CA ASN A 18 12.52 -1.09 13.41
C ASN A 18 12.56 -1.16 14.94
N VAL A 19 12.84 -2.33 15.52
CA VAL A 19 12.93 -2.51 16.98
C VAL A 19 14.09 -1.71 17.56
N MET A 20 15.25 -1.72 16.90
CA MET A 20 16.42 -0.93 17.32
C MET A 20 16.12 0.57 17.35
N ILE A 21 15.58 1.11 16.24
CA ILE A 21 15.23 2.53 16.13
C ILE A 21 14.15 2.89 17.16
N LEU A 22 13.12 2.06 17.30
CA LEU A 22 12.07 2.29 18.29
C LEU A 22 12.61 2.32 19.73
N ALA A 23 13.54 1.42 20.07
CA ALA A 23 14.19 1.42 21.38
C ALA A 23 15.01 2.69 21.63
N ILE A 24 15.75 3.17 20.62
CA ILE A 24 16.50 4.43 20.70
C ILE A 24 15.54 5.61 20.89
N CYS A 25 14.49 5.71 20.07
CA CYS A 25 13.47 6.76 20.18
C CYS A 25 12.76 6.73 21.54
N ALA A 26 12.43 5.55 22.06
CA ALA A 26 11.83 5.39 23.37
C ALA A 26 12.77 5.87 24.50
N ALA A 27 14.06 5.51 24.43
CA ALA A 27 15.05 5.96 25.40
C ALA A 27 15.22 7.49 25.38
N ILE A 28 15.33 8.10 24.19
CA ILE A 28 15.37 9.56 24.02
C ILE A 28 14.09 10.19 24.56
N GLY A 29 12.93 9.62 24.24
CA GLY A 29 11.64 10.08 24.74
C GLY A 29 11.60 10.09 26.26
N VAL A 30 12.01 9.01 26.93
CA VAL A 30 12.08 8.93 28.40
C VAL A 30 12.99 10.02 28.97
N ILE A 31 14.14 10.28 28.34
CA ILE A 31 15.06 11.33 28.79
C ILE A 31 14.42 12.71 28.64
N VAL A 32 13.88 13.04 27.46
CA VAL A 32 13.28 14.34 27.17
C VAL A 32 12.07 14.59 28.05
N PHE A 33 11.11 13.66 28.09
CA PHE A 33 9.94 13.78 28.94
C PHE A 33 10.30 13.80 30.41
N GLY A 34 11.30 13.01 30.83
CA GLY A 34 11.82 13.03 32.20
C GLY A 34 12.36 14.40 32.60
N VAL A 35 13.22 15.00 31.77
CA VAL A 35 13.77 16.36 32.01
C VAL A 35 12.66 17.41 31.99
N MET A 36 11.71 17.33 31.08
CA MET A 36 10.57 18.26 31.01
C MET A 36 9.69 18.14 32.25
N ILE A 37 9.27 16.94 32.63
CA ILE A 37 8.43 16.70 33.81
C ILE A 37 9.17 17.15 35.07
N TYR A 38 10.45 16.80 35.21
CA TYR A 38 11.29 17.27 36.30
C TYR A 38 11.30 18.80 36.37
N SER A 39 11.55 19.46 35.23
CA SER A 39 11.64 20.91 35.17
C SER A 39 10.32 21.58 35.53
N MET A 40 9.20 21.06 35.03
CA MET A 40 7.86 21.55 35.37
C MET A 40 7.53 21.36 36.85
N VAL A 41 7.91 20.23 37.47
CA VAL A 41 7.58 19.96 38.88
C VAL A 41 8.52 20.69 39.84
N LYS A 42 9.79 20.85 39.48
CA LYS A 42 10.83 21.46 40.32
C LYS A 42 10.84 22.99 40.20
N PHE A 43 10.77 23.52 38.99
CA PHE A 43 10.92 24.96 38.71
C PHE A 43 9.58 25.70 38.47
N ARG A 44 8.45 25.14 38.91
CA ARG A 44 7.16 25.85 38.86
C ARG A 44 7.14 27.07 39.79
N LYS A 45 6.46 28.13 39.33
CA LYS A 45 6.25 29.39 40.08
C LYS A 45 5.70 29.18 41.49
N SER A 46 4.79 28.21 41.68
CA SER A 46 4.20 27.92 43.00
C SER A 46 5.20 27.39 44.04
N LYS A 47 6.40 26.97 43.64
CA LYS A 47 7.50 26.61 44.55
C LYS A 47 8.49 27.75 44.78
N GLY A 48 8.19 28.96 44.30
CA GLY A 48 9.07 30.13 44.46
C GLY A 48 10.32 30.09 43.57
N ALA A 49 10.30 29.34 42.46
CA ALA A 49 11.42 29.31 41.52
C ALA A 49 11.59 30.68 40.83
N VAL A 50 12.83 31.18 40.80
CA VAL A 50 13.23 32.42 40.13
C VAL A 50 14.11 32.04 38.93
N PRO A 51 13.97 32.71 37.76
CA PRO A 51 14.84 32.47 36.61
C PRO A 51 16.30 32.72 36.96
N VAL A 52 17.18 31.86 36.45
CA VAL A 52 18.64 32.01 36.57
C VAL A 52 19.19 32.25 35.17
N GLU A 53 20.03 33.26 35.02
CA GLU A 53 20.79 33.48 33.80
C GLU A 53 22.02 32.56 33.81
N LEU A 54 22.25 31.86 32.70
CA LEU A 54 23.39 30.94 32.55
C LEU A 54 24.58 31.70 31.98
N GLU A 55 25.61 31.89 32.80
CA GLU A 55 26.91 32.40 32.37
C GLU A 55 27.80 31.24 31.88
N GLU A 56 28.85 31.57 31.12
CA GLU A 56 29.71 30.58 30.46
C GLU A 56 30.45 29.64 31.44
N ASP A 57 30.68 30.11 32.67
CA ASP A 57 31.42 29.40 33.72
C ASP A 57 30.51 28.77 34.80
N THR A 58 29.20 28.64 34.52
CA THR A 58 28.23 28.17 35.52
C THR A 58 28.58 26.75 35.99
N LYS A 59 28.82 26.58 37.30
CA LYS A 59 29.07 25.27 37.92
C LYS A 59 27.76 24.60 38.27
N VAL A 60 27.44 23.51 37.57
CA VAL A 60 26.28 22.65 37.83
C VAL A 60 26.77 21.34 38.42
N ARG A 61 26.19 20.94 39.55
CA ARG A 61 26.44 19.62 40.12
C ARG A 61 25.47 18.61 39.51
N PHE A 62 26.01 17.65 38.75
CA PHE A 62 25.25 16.57 38.13
C PHE A 62 25.88 15.22 38.48
N LEU A 63 25.06 14.27 38.96
CA LEU A 63 25.50 12.93 39.41
C LEU A 63 26.66 12.95 40.42
N GLY A 64 26.67 13.91 41.36
CA GLY A 64 27.70 14.02 42.40
C GLY A 64 29.05 14.60 41.94
N LYS A 65 29.14 15.03 40.67
CA LYS A 65 30.31 15.68 40.10
C LYS A 65 29.97 17.13 39.73
N ASP A 66 30.91 18.04 39.97
CA ASP A 66 30.75 19.44 39.58
C ASP A 66 31.21 19.58 38.12
N TRP A 67 30.34 20.13 37.28
CA TRP A 67 30.56 20.38 35.86
C TRP A 67 30.48 21.88 35.61
N THR A 68 31.48 22.43 34.92
CA THR A 68 31.36 23.78 34.35
C THR A 68 30.61 23.67 33.04
N VAL A 69 29.41 24.24 32.97
CA VAL A 69 28.55 24.21 31.78
C VAL A 69 28.14 25.62 31.40
N GLY A 70 28.70 26.10 30.30
CA GLY A 70 28.23 27.29 29.61
C GLY A 70 27.18 26.95 28.53
N PRO A 71 26.47 27.95 28.00
CA PRO A 71 25.55 27.78 26.88
C PRO A 71 26.20 27.06 25.69
N THR A 72 27.42 27.46 25.32
CA THR A 72 28.19 26.87 24.21
C THR A 72 28.57 25.41 24.47
N THR A 73 29.00 25.06 25.68
CA THR A 73 29.33 23.66 26.02
C THR A 73 28.11 22.75 25.93
N LEU A 74 26.93 23.26 26.34
CA LEU A 74 25.67 22.54 26.26
C LEU A 74 25.21 22.38 24.79
N GLU A 75 25.36 23.43 23.99
CA GLU A 75 25.12 23.45 22.55
C GLU A 75 25.95 22.41 21.80
N ILE A 76 27.25 22.35 22.10
CA ILE A 76 28.15 21.35 21.53
C ILE A 76 27.69 19.93 21.93
N GLY A 77 27.33 19.72 23.19
CA GLY A 77 26.88 18.43 23.70
C GLY A 77 25.64 17.91 22.97
N TRP A 78 24.58 18.72 22.89
CA TRP A 78 23.34 18.30 22.20
C TRP A 78 23.46 18.28 20.68
N THR A 79 24.57 18.77 20.10
CA THR A 79 24.83 18.67 18.66
C THR A 79 25.58 17.38 18.35
N ILE A 80 26.64 17.08 19.13
CA ILE A 80 27.47 15.89 18.94
C ILE A 80 26.69 14.61 19.27
N ILE A 81 25.90 14.60 20.35
CA ILE A 81 25.19 13.38 20.78
C ILE A 81 24.20 12.89 19.71
N PRO A 82 23.26 13.69 19.18
CA PRO A 82 22.38 13.25 18.09
C PRO A 82 23.14 12.87 16.83
N PHE A 83 24.21 13.59 16.48
CA PHE A 83 25.06 13.25 15.34
C PHE A 83 25.63 11.82 15.45
N LEU A 84 26.19 11.46 16.61
CA LEU A 84 26.70 10.11 16.86
C LEU A 84 25.59 9.05 16.84
N ILE A 85 24.41 9.36 17.39
CA ILE A 85 23.23 8.46 17.35
C ILE A 85 22.81 8.19 15.90
N VAL A 86 22.76 9.22 15.05
CA VAL A 86 22.42 9.10 13.62
C VAL A 86 23.44 8.23 12.88
N ILE A 87 24.74 8.42 13.12
CA ILE A 87 25.77 7.56 12.53
C ILE A 87 25.57 6.10 12.94
N GLY A 88 25.30 5.85 14.23
CA GLY A 88 25.07 4.51 14.76
C GLY A 88 23.90 3.79 14.08
N MET A 89 22.80 4.49 13.80
CA MET A 89 21.66 3.90 13.09
C MET A 89 21.85 3.79 11.57
N ALA A 90 22.64 4.68 10.97
CA ALA A 90 22.81 4.75 9.52
C ALA A 90 23.57 3.54 8.95
N LEU A 91 24.56 3.01 9.69
CA LEU A 91 25.38 1.88 9.24
C LEU A 91 24.58 0.60 8.97
N PRO A 92 23.81 0.04 9.94
CA PRO A 92 23.01 -1.15 9.68
C PRO A 92 21.89 -0.89 8.68
N ALA A 93 21.28 0.31 8.69
CA ALA A 93 20.24 0.69 7.73
C ALA A 93 20.75 0.69 6.28
N THR A 94 21.95 1.24 6.06
CA THR A 94 22.57 1.28 4.72
C THR A 94 22.88 -0.13 4.21
N LYS A 95 23.39 -1.01 5.07
CA LYS A 95 23.64 -2.41 4.71
C LYS A 95 22.38 -3.13 4.22
N THR A 96 21.27 -3.01 4.96
CA THR A 96 19.99 -3.60 4.56
C THR A 96 19.43 -2.95 3.30
N MET A 97 19.52 -1.62 3.17
CA MET A 97 19.06 -0.91 1.98
C MET A 97 19.81 -1.37 0.70
N VAL A 98 21.13 -1.54 0.78
CA VAL A 98 21.93 -2.06 -0.34
C VAL A 98 21.49 -3.48 -0.70
N ALA A 99 21.30 -4.36 0.29
CA ALA A 99 20.82 -5.72 0.06
C ALA A 99 19.42 -5.74 -0.59
N MET A 100 18.52 -4.84 -0.19
CA MET A 100 17.19 -4.69 -0.78
C MET A 100 17.24 -4.24 -2.25
N LYS A 101 18.24 -3.45 -2.63
CA LYS A 101 18.38 -2.91 -3.99
C LYS A 101 19.14 -3.82 -4.95
N ASP A 102 19.88 -4.79 -4.44
CA ASP A 102 20.58 -5.75 -5.30
C ASP A 102 19.62 -6.77 -5.91
N THR A 103 19.14 -6.49 -7.13
CA THR A 103 18.27 -7.38 -7.92
C THR A 103 19.03 -8.37 -8.81
N SER A 104 20.36 -8.40 -8.73
CA SER A 104 21.20 -9.30 -9.55
C SER A 104 20.95 -10.78 -9.20
N ASN A 105 21.30 -11.69 -10.13
CA ASN A 105 21.24 -13.13 -9.93
C ASN A 105 19.86 -13.65 -9.48
N ALA A 106 18.79 -13.12 -10.08
CA ALA A 106 17.44 -13.61 -9.83
C ALA A 106 17.22 -15.00 -10.44
N ASP A 107 16.50 -15.87 -9.71
CA ASP A 107 16.11 -17.20 -10.19
C ASP A 107 14.84 -17.15 -11.06
N LEU A 108 14.00 -16.13 -10.86
CA LEU A 108 12.74 -15.93 -11.55
C LEU A 108 12.44 -14.42 -11.67
N THR A 109 12.07 -13.98 -12.86
CA THR A 109 11.70 -12.59 -13.16
C THR A 109 10.25 -12.51 -13.57
N ILE A 110 9.49 -11.65 -12.90
CA ILE A 110 8.06 -11.45 -13.14
C ILE A 110 7.80 -9.96 -13.35
N LYS A 111 7.18 -9.62 -14.48
CA LYS A 111 6.67 -8.28 -14.73
C LYS A 111 5.32 -8.13 -14.04
N VAL A 112 5.18 -7.06 -13.26
CA VAL A 112 3.96 -6.69 -12.56
C VAL A 112 3.48 -5.35 -13.10
N THR A 113 2.25 -5.31 -13.59
CA THR A 113 1.65 -4.09 -14.14
C THR A 113 0.48 -3.65 -13.28
N GLY A 114 0.52 -2.42 -12.77
CA GLY A 114 -0.61 -1.79 -12.10
C GLY A 114 -1.66 -1.29 -13.09
N TYR A 115 -2.93 -1.56 -12.79
CA TYR A 115 -4.10 -1.05 -13.50
C TYR A 115 -5.12 -0.54 -12.47
N GLN A 116 -6.00 0.38 -12.84
CA GLN A 116 -7.19 0.76 -12.06
C GLN A 116 -8.25 -0.35 -12.17
N TRP A 117 -8.58 -1.11 -11.14
CA TRP A 117 -7.89 -1.31 -9.85
C TRP A 117 -7.63 -2.82 -9.69
N LYS A 118 -6.54 -3.29 -10.32
CA LYS A 118 -6.17 -4.70 -10.46
C LYS A 118 -4.69 -4.83 -10.80
N TRP A 119 -4.14 -6.03 -10.66
CA TRP A 119 -2.72 -6.30 -10.94
C TRP A 119 -2.57 -7.29 -12.08
N GLY A 120 -1.74 -6.96 -13.07
CA GLY A 120 -1.32 -7.89 -14.11
C GLY A 120 0.03 -8.51 -13.79
N TYR A 121 0.16 -9.80 -14.05
CA TYR A 121 1.37 -10.58 -13.84
C TYR A 121 1.79 -11.25 -15.14
N GLU A 122 3.08 -11.17 -15.47
CA GLU A 122 3.67 -11.83 -16.64
C GLU A 122 5.03 -12.43 -16.25
N TYR A 123 5.17 -13.74 -16.44
CA TYR A 123 6.38 -14.48 -16.11
C TYR A 123 7.35 -14.42 -17.29
N MET A 124 8.49 -13.75 -17.09
CA MET A 124 9.43 -13.41 -18.16
C MET A 124 10.43 -14.54 -18.45
N ASP A 125 10.72 -15.38 -17.46
CA ASP A 125 11.70 -16.46 -17.55
C ASP A 125 11.29 -17.68 -16.70
N GLY A 126 12.20 -18.65 -16.60
CA GLY A 126 12.00 -19.87 -15.83
C GLY A 126 10.94 -20.82 -16.40
N SER A 127 10.50 -21.77 -15.57
CA SER A 127 9.53 -22.79 -15.96
C SER A 127 8.14 -22.25 -16.25
N ALA A 128 7.84 -20.99 -15.91
CA ALA A 128 6.54 -20.34 -16.12
C ALA A 128 6.57 -19.31 -17.27
N ARG A 129 7.68 -19.21 -18.02
CA ARG A 129 7.83 -18.22 -19.10
C ARG A 129 6.62 -18.21 -20.04
N GLY A 130 6.10 -17.00 -20.29
CA GLY A 130 4.93 -16.76 -21.14
C GLY A 130 3.58 -16.93 -20.44
N VAL A 131 3.55 -17.34 -19.16
CA VAL A 131 2.34 -17.27 -18.35
C VAL A 131 2.02 -15.81 -18.04
N SER A 132 0.78 -15.40 -18.28
CA SER A 132 0.28 -14.07 -17.93
C SER A 132 -1.18 -14.12 -17.49
N PHE A 133 -1.56 -13.25 -16.56
CA PHE A 133 -2.93 -13.11 -16.09
C PHE A 133 -3.16 -11.80 -15.33
N ILE A 134 -4.43 -11.48 -15.11
CA ILE A 134 -4.89 -10.37 -14.28
C ILE A 134 -5.46 -10.93 -12.98
N ALA A 135 -5.14 -10.30 -11.86
CA ALA A 135 -5.69 -10.58 -10.54
C ALA A 135 -6.59 -9.41 -10.10
N ASN A 136 -7.84 -9.73 -9.79
CA ASN A 136 -8.84 -8.81 -9.26
C ASN A 136 -9.15 -9.15 -7.80
N LEU A 137 -9.80 -8.24 -7.08
CA LEU A 137 -10.38 -8.56 -5.78
C LEU A 137 -11.40 -9.70 -5.92
N ALA A 138 -11.24 -10.78 -5.16
CA ALA A 138 -12.15 -11.93 -5.17
C ALA A 138 -13.49 -11.63 -4.49
N THR A 139 -13.53 -10.60 -3.66
CA THR A 139 -14.64 -10.31 -2.77
C THR A 139 -15.82 -9.71 -3.52
N PRO A 140 -17.03 -10.30 -3.37
CA PRO A 140 -18.24 -9.77 -3.97
C PRO A 140 -18.62 -8.39 -3.41
N ARG A 141 -19.28 -7.56 -4.23
CA ARG A 141 -19.72 -6.22 -3.83
C ARG A 141 -20.71 -6.25 -2.67
N GLU A 142 -21.50 -7.31 -2.55
CA GLU A 142 -22.44 -7.53 -1.45
C GLU A 142 -21.72 -7.59 -0.10
N GLN A 143 -20.57 -8.25 -0.02
CA GLN A 143 -19.77 -8.27 1.21
C GLN A 143 -19.18 -6.89 1.53
N ILE A 144 -18.74 -6.15 0.51
CA ILE A 144 -18.20 -4.79 0.67
C ILE A 144 -19.29 -3.84 1.18
N ASN A 145 -20.50 -3.94 0.63
CA ASN A 145 -21.65 -3.10 0.94
C ASN A 145 -22.41 -3.54 2.20
N ASN A 146 -21.87 -4.49 2.98
CA ASN A 146 -22.48 -5.04 4.19
C ASN A 146 -23.84 -5.74 3.95
N LEU A 147 -24.10 -6.22 2.73
CA LEU A 147 -25.26 -7.02 2.38
C LEU A 147 -25.03 -8.52 2.65
N GLN A 148 -23.78 -8.93 2.84
CA GLN A 148 -23.37 -10.27 3.24
C GLN A 148 -22.29 -10.23 4.32
N THR A 149 -22.17 -11.31 5.10
CA THR A 149 -21.13 -11.46 6.12
C THR A 149 -19.73 -11.40 5.50
N LYS A 150 -18.87 -10.54 6.05
CA LYS A 150 -17.49 -10.37 5.60
C LYS A 150 -16.60 -11.50 6.12
N SER A 151 -15.76 -12.06 5.25
CA SER A 151 -14.67 -12.93 5.68
C SER A 151 -13.52 -12.12 6.28
N ASN A 152 -12.64 -12.77 7.03
CA ASN A 152 -11.45 -12.12 7.61
C ASN A 152 -10.47 -11.59 6.54
N ASP A 153 -10.54 -12.10 5.32
CA ASP A 153 -9.66 -11.77 4.18
C ASP A 153 -10.38 -10.97 3.07
N TYR A 154 -11.56 -10.41 3.34
CA TYR A 154 -12.44 -9.80 2.32
C TYR A 154 -11.83 -8.59 1.56
N LEU A 155 -10.76 -7.96 2.01
CA LEU A 155 -10.04 -6.93 1.20
C LEU A 155 -8.60 -7.34 0.87
N LEU A 156 -8.25 -8.58 1.20
CA LEU A 156 -6.89 -9.13 1.04
C LEU A 156 -6.86 -10.26 0.01
N LYS A 157 -8.00 -10.84 -0.34
CA LYS A 157 -8.07 -11.99 -1.24
C LYS A 157 -8.31 -11.56 -2.69
N ALA A 158 -7.40 -11.92 -3.57
CA ALA A 158 -7.55 -11.85 -5.01
C ALA A 158 -8.08 -13.17 -5.59
N ASP A 159 -8.68 -13.09 -6.78
CA ASP A 159 -9.17 -14.25 -7.54
C ASP A 159 -8.03 -15.15 -8.05
N GLN A 160 -6.87 -14.56 -8.31
CA GLN A 160 -5.65 -15.23 -8.75
C GLN A 160 -4.44 -14.77 -7.93
N ALA A 161 -3.63 -15.73 -7.49
CA ALA A 161 -2.39 -15.47 -6.78
C ALA A 161 -1.18 -15.51 -7.73
N LEU A 162 -0.19 -14.68 -7.43
CA LEU A 162 1.16 -14.78 -7.97
C LEU A 162 1.83 -16.01 -7.34
N VAL A 163 2.05 -17.07 -8.11
CA VAL A 163 2.67 -18.31 -7.60
C VAL A 163 4.17 -18.29 -7.82
N VAL A 164 4.96 -18.59 -6.80
CA VAL A 164 6.43 -18.60 -6.86
C VAL A 164 7.03 -19.78 -6.08
N PRO A 165 8.20 -20.29 -6.46
CA PRO A 165 8.87 -21.34 -5.71
C PRO A 165 9.54 -20.81 -4.43
N VAL A 166 9.45 -21.57 -3.34
CA VAL A 166 10.12 -21.27 -2.06
C VAL A 166 11.64 -21.20 -2.21
N GLY A 167 12.32 -20.38 -1.42
CA GLY A 167 13.78 -20.31 -1.37
C GLY A 167 14.46 -19.76 -2.63
N LYS A 168 13.69 -19.25 -3.60
CA LYS A 168 14.18 -18.67 -4.86
C LYS A 168 14.11 -17.15 -4.84
N LYS A 169 15.13 -16.49 -5.40
CA LYS A 169 15.17 -15.03 -5.52
C LYS A 169 14.27 -14.60 -6.67
N VAL A 170 13.10 -14.05 -6.34
CA VAL A 170 12.12 -13.55 -7.30
C VAL A 170 12.36 -12.07 -7.52
N ARG A 171 12.72 -11.69 -8.74
CA ARG A 171 12.77 -10.29 -9.18
C ARG A 171 11.41 -9.87 -9.70
N ILE A 172 10.87 -8.83 -9.08
CA ILE A 172 9.62 -8.20 -9.49
C ILE A 172 9.96 -6.93 -10.25
N VAL A 173 9.53 -6.86 -11.49
CA VAL A 173 9.72 -5.71 -12.38
C VAL A 173 8.38 -4.98 -12.51
N THR A 174 8.25 -3.81 -11.89
CA THR A 174 7.01 -3.04 -11.87
C THR A 174 6.93 -1.96 -12.95
N THR A 175 5.73 -1.76 -13.47
CA THR A 175 5.30 -0.61 -14.27
C THR A 175 3.78 -0.43 -14.09
N ALA A 176 3.18 0.61 -14.63
CA ALA A 176 1.72 0.80 -14.60
C ALA A 176 1.19 1.23 -15.97
N ALA A 177 -0.06 0.89 -16.25
CA ALA A 177 -0.72 1.23 -17.52
C ALA A 177 -1.48 2.56 -17.47
N ASP A 178 -1.81 3.06 -16.28
CA ASP A 178 -2.66 4.23 -16.08
C ASP A 178 -2.05 5.27 -15.13
N VAL A 179 -2.21 5.10 -13.82
CA VAL A 179 -1.73 5.98 -12.75
C VAL A 179 -0.63 5.30 -11.94
N ILE A 180 -0.08 6.00 -10.96
CA ILE A 180 0.91 5.42 -10.06
C ILE A 180 0.22 4.45 -9.09
N HIS A 181 0.81 3.28 -8.92
CA HIS A 181 0.45 2.30 -7.89
C HIS A 181 1.71 1.93 -7.09
N ALA A 182 1.58 1.15 -6.02
CA ALA A 182 2.74 0.56 -5.37
C ALA A 182 2.46 -0.87 -4.94
N TRP A 183 3.34 -1.77 -5.37
CA TRP A 183 3.24 -3.20 -5.09
C TRP A 183 3.98 -3.50 -3.78
N MET A 184 3.24 -3.88 -2.73
CA MET A 184 3.81 -4.16 -1.41
C MET A 184 3.31 -5.48 -0.84
N VAL A 185 4.24 -6.32 -0.36
CA VAL A 185 3.95 -7.52 0.42
C VAL A 185 4.76 -7.47 1.73
N PRO A 186 4.15 -7.05 2.85
CA PRO A 186 4.86 -6.71 4.09
C PRO A 186 5.74 -7.84 4.64
N ARG A 187 5.19 -9.06 4.72
CA ARG A 187 5.90 -10.23 5.28
C ARG A 187 7.11 -10.63 4.45
N LEU A 188 7.14 -10.27 3.17
CA LEU A 188 8.26 -10.52 2.27
C LEU A 188 9.25 -9.34 2.23
N GLY A 189 8.94 -8.23 2.90
CA GLY A 189 9.85 -7.08 3.04
C GLY A 189 10.06 -6.30 1.75
N VAL A 190 9.08 -6.33 0.84
CA VAL A 190 9.17 -5.72 -0.49
C VAL A 190 8.08 -4.68 -0.67
N LYS A 191 8.48 -3.48 -1.10
CA LYS A 191 7.63 -2.39 -1.59
C LYS A 191 8.34 -1.76 -2.78
N ILE A 192 7.63 -1.58 -3.89
CA ILE A 192 8.14 -0.84 -5.04
C ILE A 192 6.99 -0.19 -5.80
N ASP A 193 7.20 1.06 -6.21
CA ASP A 193 6.20 1.80 -6.97
C ASP A 193 6.14 1.29 -8.42
N ALA A 194 4.93 1.25 -8.95
CA ALA A 194 4.59 0.96 -10.33
C ALA A 194 4.21 2.29 -10.98
N ILE A 195 5.10 2.81 -11.81
CA ILE A 195 4.99 4.16 -12.39
C ILE A 195 4.76 4.03 -13.89
N PRO A 196 3.75 4.69 -14.48
CA PRO A 196 3.55 4.68 -15.92
C PRO A 196 4.77 5.21 -16.67
N GLY A 197 5.18 4.51 -17.72
CA GLY A 197 6.32 4.90 -18.57
C GLY A 197 7.71 4.63 -17.98
N ILE A 198 7.82 4.11 -16.74
CA ILE A 198 9.10 3.75 -16.12
C ILE A 198 9.03 2.29 -15.66
N VAL A 199 10.12 1.57 -15.88
CA VAL A 199 10.30 0.22 -15.34
C VAL A 199 11.17 0.30 -14.10
N ARG A 200 10.68 -0.23 -12.98
CA ARG A 200 11.42 -0.36 -11.73
C ARG A 200 11.52 -1.82 -11.35
N ASP A 201 12.44 -2.14 -10.47
CA ASP A 201 12.56 -3.49 -9.94
C ASP A 201 12.82 -3.52 -8.43
N ALA A 202 12.41 -4.62 -7.84
CA ALA A 202 12.72 -5.04 -6.50
C ALA A 202 12.81 -6.57 -6.49
N TRP A 203 13.18 -7.14 -5.35
CA TRP A 203 13.21 -8.59 -5.22
C TRP A 203 12.73 -9.03 -3.84
N PHE A 204 12.31 -10.28 -3.76
CA PHE A 204 12.11 -10.97 -2.49
C PHE A 204 12.54 -12.44 -2.61
N LYS A 205 12.78 -13.07 -1.46
CA LYS A 205 12.98 -14.51 -1.36
C LYS A 205 12.19 -15.00 -0.16
N ALA A 206 11.17 -15.80 -0.41
CA ALA A 206 10.35 -16.37 0.65
C ALA A 206 11.04 -17.60 1.25
N ASP A 207 11.18 -17.65 2.57
CA ASP A 207 11.88 -18.73 3.26
C ASP A 207 10.97 -19.91 3.59
N LYS A 208 9.65 -19.73 3.49
CA LYS A 208 8.62 -20.75 3.80
C LYS A 208 7.49 -20.72 2.78
N GLU A 209 6.93 -21.91 2.52
CA GLU A 209 5.71 -22.05 1.74
C GLU A 209 4.51 -21.42 2.46
N GLY A 210 3.52 -20.97 1.69
CA GLY A 210 2.28 -20.40 2.20
C GLY A 210 1.76 -19.21 1.40
N MET A 211 0.64 -18.67 1.86
CA MET A 211 -0.01 -17.48 1.30
C MET A 211 0.48 -16.20 2.00
N TYR A 212 0.94 -15.24 1.21
CA TYR A 212 1.36 -13.93 1.64
C TYR A 212 0.48 -12.86 1.01
N TYR A 213 -0.01 -11.95 1.85
CA TYR A 213 -0.95 -10.90 1.47
C TYR A 213 -0.24 -9.56 1.35
N GLY A 214 -0.67 -8.78 0.37
CA GLY A 214 -0.22 -7.44 0.09
C GLY A 214 -1.37 -6.56 -0.37
N GLN A 215 -1.12 -5.26 -0.45
CA GLN A 215 -2.08 -4.27 -0.92
C GLN A 215 -1.36 -3.18 -1.74
N CYS A 216 -2.13 -2.42 -2.51
CA CYS A 216 -1.64 -1.19 -3.10
C CYS A 216 -1.37 -0.17 -1.99
N VAL A 217 -0.21 0.49 -2.05
CA VAL A 217 0.23 1.47 -1.02
C VAL A 217 0.67 2.81 -1.61
N GLU A 218 0.10 3.14 -2.77
CA GLU A 218 0.18 4.45 -3.40
C GLU A 218 -1.22 4.81 -3.91
N LEU A 219 -1.71 6.00 -3.57
CA LEU A 219 -3.10 6.40 -3.84
C LEU A 219 -3.36 6.43 -5.36
N CYS A 220 -4.22 5.53 -5.84
CA CYS A 220 -4.46 5.31 -7.27
C CYS A 220 -5.93 5.53 -7.72
N GLY A 221 -6.72 6.22 -6.89
CA GLY A 221 -8.11 6.58 -7.19
C GLY A 221 -9.14 5.89 -6.31
N LYS A 222 -10.41 5.92 -6.75
CA LYS A 222 -11.60 5.51 -5.96
C LYS A 222 -11.45 4.12 -5.32
N GLU A 223 -11.00 3.12 -6.08
CA GLU A 223 -10.91 1.75 -5.58
C GLU A 223 -9.49 1.37 -5.11
N HIS A 224 -8.69 2.35 -4.67
CA HIS A 224 -7.31 2.14 -4.18
C HIS A 224 -7.19 1.00 -3.14
N ALA A 225 -8.17 0.90 -2.22
CA ALA A 225 -8.19 -0.12 -1.17
C ALA A 225 -8.66 -1.51 -1.64
N PHE A 226 -9.09 -1.66 -2.89
CA PHE A 226 -9.77 -2.86 -3.42
C PHE A 226 -8.97 -3.57 -4.51
N MET A 227 -7.64 -3.45 -4.48
CA MET A 227 -6.74 -4.14 -5.41
C MET A 227 -5.64 -4.91 -4.67
N PRO A 228 -6.01 -6.02 -4.00
CA PRO A 228 -5.08 -6.79 -3.18
C PRO A 228 -4.03 -7.50 -4.02
N ILE A 229 -2.97 -7.93 -3.32
CA ILE A 229 -1.88 -8.73 -3.86
C ILE A 229 -1.85 -10.04 -3.07
N ASN A 230 -1.84 -11.17 -3.78
CA ASN A 230 -1.63 -12.48 -3.18
C ASN A 230 -0.41 -13.11 -3.80
N VAL A 231 0.52 -13.55 -2.96
CA VAL A 231 1.69 -14.32 -3.36
C VAL A 231 1.59 -15.70 -2.71
N GLU A 232 1.45 -16.73 -3.53
CA GLU A 232 1.45 -18.12 -3.10
C GLU A 232 2.87 -18.68 -3.30
N VAL A 233 3.50 -19.06 -2.19
CA VAL A 233 4.83 -19.66 -2.21
C VAL A 233 4.66 -21.17 -2.05
N VAL A 234 5.16 -21.91 -3.02
CA VAL A 234 5.00 -23.38 -3.11
C VAL A 234 6.33 -24.08 -3.31
N SER A 235 6.35 -25.41 -3.17
CA SER A 235 7.52 -26.22 -3.52
C SER A 235 7.89 -26.08 -5.00
N GLN A 236 9.14 -26.37 -5.36
CA GLN A 236 9.58 -26.29 -6.76
C GLN A 236 8.79 -27.25 -7.67
N GLU A 237 8.42 -28.42 -7.14
CA GLU A 237 7.59 -29.41 -7.84
C GLU A 237 6.18 -28.89 -8.10
N ALA A 238 5.55 -28.31 -7.06
CA ALA A 238 4.23 -27.71 -7.17
C ALA A 238 4.25 -26.51 -8.13
N PHE A 239 5.29 -25.68 -8.08
CA PHE A 239 5.47 -24.56 -9.02
C PHE A 239 5.58 -25.03 -10.47
N LYS A 240 6.36 -26.09 -10.72
CA LYS A 240 6.49 -26.65 -12.07
C LYS A 240 5.15 -27.18 -12.60
N LYS A 241 4.43 -27.96 -11.79
CA LYS A 241 3.10 -28.48 -12.12
C LYS A 241 2.12 -27.34 -12.40
N TRP A 242 2.05 -26.35 -11.52
CA TRP A 242 1.22 -25.16 -11.68
C TRP A 242 1.55 -24.43 -12.99
N SER A 243 2.84 -24.26 -13.30
CA SER A 243 3.30 -23.57 -14.52
C SER A 243 2.82 -24.29 -15.78
N GLU A 244 2.93 -25.62 -15.82
CA GLU A 244 2.47 -26.45 -16.94
C GLU A 244 0.95 -26.38 -17.11
N ASP A 245 0.20 -26.51 -16.01
CA ASP A 245 -1.26 -26.46 -16.03
C ASP A 245 -1.78 -25.08 -16.46
N LYS A 246 -1.16 -24.00 -15.96
CA LYS A 246 -1.53 -22.62 -16.32
C LYS A 246 -1.25 -22.35 -17.79
N ARG A 247 -0.11 -22.80 -18.33
CA ARG A 247 0.17 -22.70 -19.78
C ARG A 247 -0.83 -23.47 -20.63
N LYS A 248 -1.19 -24.70 -20.24
CA LYS A 248 -2.19 -25.49 -20.98
C LYS A 248 -3.54 -24.78 -21.01
N LYS A 249 -3.99 -24.22 -19.88
CA LYS A 249 -5.23 -23.44 -19.82
C LYS A 249 -5.17 -22.18 -20.68
N MET A 250 -4.04 -21.47 -20.67
CA MET A 250 -3.86 -20.30 -21.54
C MET A 250 -3.84 -20.67 -23.01
N ALA A 251 -3.15 -21.76 -23.39
CA ALA A 251 -3.10 -22.24 -24.77
C ALA A 251 -4.46 -22.73 -25.26
N ALA A 252 -5.25 -23.39 -24.41
CA ALA A 252 -6.61 -23.82 -24.73
C ALA A 252 -7.57 -22.64 -24.96
N ASN A 253 -7.28 -21.50 -24.33
CA ASN A 253 -8.07 -20.27 -24.47
C ASN A 253 -7.43 -19.27 -25.46
N ALA A 254 -6.34 -19.64 -26.12
CA ALA A 254 -5.66 -18.75 -27.04
C ALA A 254 -6.47 -18.58 -28.33
N ASP A 255 -6.61 -17.33 -28.77
CA ASP A 255 -7.12 -17.04 -30.10
C ASP A 255 -6.15 -17.58 -31.15
N ASP A 256 -6.70 -18.16 -32.22
CA ASP A 256 -5.97 -18.40 -33.45
C ASP A 256 -5.85 -17.06 -34.18
N PRO A 257 -4.63 -16.47 -34.25
CA PRO A 257 -4.44 -15.15 -34.85
C PRO A 257 -4.67 -15.15 -36.37
N THR A 258 -4.78 -16.32 -36.99
CA THR A 258 -5.03 -16.48 -38.43
C THR A 258 -6.49 -16.76 -38.75
N LYS A 259 -7.31 -17.03 -37.74
CA LYS A 259 -8.73 -17.30 -37.90
C LYS A 259 -9.54 -16.01 -37.71
N VAL A 260 -10.36 -15.68 -38.72
CA VAL A 260 -11.44 -14.72 -38.56
C VAL A 260 -12.61 -15.45 -37.92
N TYR A 261 -12.87 -15.17 -36.65
CA TYR A 261 -14.01 -15.75 -35.93
C TYR A 261 -15.32 -15.14 -36.42
N THR A 262 -16.32 -15.97 -36.65
CA THR A 262 -17.68 -15.48 -36.93
C THR A 262 -18.35 -14.99 -35.64
N MET A 263 -19.40 -14.18 -35.77
CA MET A 263 -20.14 -13.73 -34.59
C MET A 263 -20.74 -14.88 -33.77
N ASP A 264 -21.19 -15.94 -34.42
CA ASP A 264 -21.75 -17.11 -33.73
C ASP A 264 -20.67 -17.85 -32.93
N GLU A 265 -19.45 -17.96 -33.48
CA GLU A 265 -18.31 -18.56 -32.79
C GLU A 265 -17.87 -17.72 -31.59
N LEU A 266 -17.82 -16.39 -31.75
CA LEU A 266 -17.52 -15.46 -30.65
C LEU A 266 -18.58 -15.51 -29.56
N THR A 267 -19.86 -15.58 -29.94
CA THR A 267 -20.99 -15.66 -29.00
C THR A 267 -20.97 -16.98 -28.24
N SER A 268 -20.75 -18.10 -28.92
CA SER A 268 -20.63 -19.42 -28.30
C SER A 268 -19.41 -19.53 -27.38
N ARG A 269 -18.28 -18.92 -27.76
CA ARG A 269 -17.11 -18.84 -26.88
C ARG A 269 -17.34 -17.95 -25.66
N GLY A 270 -17.90 -16.75 -25.86
CA GLY A 270 -18.17 -15.82 -24.77
C GLY A 270 -19.10 -16.42 -23.73
N SER A 271 -20.17 -17.08 -24.18
CA SER A 271 -21.12 -17.78 -23.31
C SER A 271 -20.55 -19.03 -22.61
N ALA A 272 -19.42 -19.58 -23.06
CA ALA A 272 -18.71 -20.64 -22.32
C ALA A 272 -17.84 -20.10 -21.18
N VAL A 273 -17.44 -18.82 -21.23
CA VAL A 273 -16.53 -18.19 -20.26
C VAL A 273 -17.30 -17.44 -19.17
N LEU A 274 -18.47 -16.91 -19.48
CA LEU A 274 -19.32 -16.18 -18.55
C LEU A 274 -19.95 -17.11 -17.51
N ALA A 275 -20.07 -16.64 -16.26
CA ALA A 275 -20.88 -17.34 -15.27
C ALA A 275 -22.36 -17.25 -15.66
N ASP A 276 -23.19 -18.19 -15.18
CA ASP A 276 -24.62 -18.23 -15.56
C ASP A 276 -25.38 -16.96 -15.13
N ALA A 277 -24.94 -16.32 -14.04
CA ALA A 277 -25.47 -15.02 -13.61
C ALA A 277 -25.15 -13.89 -14.60
N ASP A 278 -23.94 -13.87 -15.17
CA ASP A 278 -23.53 -12.85 -16.14
C ASP A 278 -24.26 -13.04 -17.48
N LYS A 279 -24.51 -14.29 -17.88
CA LYS A 279 -25.32 -14.61 -19.05
C LYS A 279 -26.74 -14.09 -18.90
N ALA A 280 -27.38 -14.37 -17.76
CA ALA A 280 -28.74 -13.89 -17.48
C ALA A 280 -28.83 -12.36 -17.48
N ALA A 281 -27.81 -11.66 -16.98
CA ALA A 281 -27.74 -10.20 -17.04
C ALA A 281 -27.61 -9.69 -18.49
N LEU A 282 -26.76 -10.31 -19.31
CA LEU A 282 -26.59 -9.96 -20.71
C LEU A 282 -27.83 -10.24 -21.55
N ASP A 283 -28.51 -11.36 -21.32
CA ASP A 283 -29.77 -11.70 -22.02
C ASP A 283 -30.86 -10.68 -21.71
N LYS A 284 -30.92 -10.19 -20.46
CA LYS A 284 -31.84 -9.13 -20.08
C LYS A 284 -31.54 -7.81 -20.78
N VAL A 285 -30.26 -7.41 -20.82
CA VAL A 285 -29.83 -6.21 -21.55
C VAL A 285 -30.15 -6.34 -23.04
N ALA A 286 -29.90 -7.51 -23.64
CA ALA A 286 -30.20 -7.76 -25.05
C ALA A 286 -31.70 -7.65 -25.35
N SER A 287 -32.57 -8.18 -24.47
CA SER A 287 -34.02 -8.04 -24.59
C SER A 287 -34.48 -6.58 -24.47
N ASP A 288 -33.90 -5.82 -23.55
CA ASP A 288 -34.26 -4.41 -23.36
C ASP A 288 -33.82 -3.54 -24.55
N VAL A 289 -32.66 -3.80 -25.14
CA VAL A 289 -32.19 -3.12 -26.35
C VAL A 289 -33.04 -3.46 -27.57
N ALA A 290 -33.47 -4.72 -27.70
CA ALA A 290 -34.33 -5.16 -28.80
C ALA A 290 -35.72 -4.51 -28.75
N THR A 291 -36.23 -4.23 -27.54
CA THR A 291 -37.54 -3.60 -27.34
C THR A 291 -37.47 -2.07 -27.29
N ASN A 292 -36.29 -1.50 -27.02
CA ASN A 292 -36.05 -0.06 -27.03
C ASN A 292 -34.80 0.30 -27.84
N PRO A 293 -34.92 0.55 -29.16
CA PRO A 293 -33.78 0.84 -30.04
C PRO A 293 -33.01 2.13 -29.70
N SER A 294 -33.59 3.00 -28.87
CA SER A 294 -32.95 4.24 -28.40
C SER A 294 -32.11 4.06 -27.14
N SER A 295 -32.20 2.89 -26.50
CA SER A 295 -31.45 2.57 -25.31
C SER A 295 -29.95 2.58 -25.58
N ARG A 296 -29.19 3.17 -24.66
CA ARG A 296 -27.73 3.15 -24.67
C ARG A 296 -27.27 2.14 -23.65
N VAL A 297 -26.52 1.14 -24.09
CA VAL A 297 -25.88 0.17 -23.20
C VAL A 297 -24.57 0.77 -22.73
N GLU A 298 -24.48 1.05 -21.43
CA GLU A 298 -23.23 1.36 -20.77
C GLU A 298 -22.77 0.16 -19.94
N VAL A 299 -21.54 -0.28 -20.17
CA VAL A 299 -20.91 -1.31 -19.32
C VAL A 299 -20.42 -0.61 -18.05
N SER A 300 -21.33 -0.48 -17.08
CA SER A 300 -21.01 -0.04 -15.72
C SER A 300 -20.61 -1.25 -14.88
N GLY A 301 -19.58 -1.13 -14.05
CA GLY A 301 -19.18 -2.18 -13.09
C GLY A 301 -20.17 -2.38 -11.93
N TYR A 302 -21.44 -1.97 -12.07
CA TYR A 302 -22.47 -2.03 -11.04
C TYR A 302 -23.78 -2.56 -11.59
N VAL A 303 -24.29 -3.62 -10.96
CA VAL A 303 -25.60 -4.20 -11.25
C VAL A 303 -26.28 -4.49 -9.92
N ASP A 304 -27.51 -4.02 -9.72
CA ASP A 304 -28.37 -4.56 -8.66
C ASP A 304 -29.01 -5.89 -9.11
N SER A 305 -29.65 -6.61 -8.19
CA SER A 305 -30.34 -7.86 -8.51
C SER A 305 -31.67 -7.66 -9.25
N SER A 306 -32.09 -6.41 -9.47
CA SER A 306 -33.36 -6.09 -10.13
C SER A 306 -33.20 -5.83 -11.63
N GLY A 307 -31.99 -5.51 -12.09
CA GLY A 307 -31.65 -5.25 -13.49
C GLY A 307 -32.46 -4.10 -14.10
N SER A 308 -32.84 -3.10 -13.30
CA SER A 308 -33.57 -1.91 -13.76
C SER A 308 -32.58 -0.79 -14.05
N ALA A 309 -32.55 -0.30 -15.29
CA ALA A 309 -31.69 0.80 -15.71
C ALA A 309 -31.95 2.07 -14.90
N ASP A 310 -33.21 2.44 -14.69
CA ASP A 310 -33.60 3.64 -13.93
C ASP A 310 -33.20 3.55 -12.46
N LYS A 311 -33.34 2.37 -11.83
CA LYS A 311 -32.87 2.15 -10.46
C LYS A 311 -31.36 2.13 -10.35
N ASN A 312 -30.66 1.60 -11.34
CA ASN A 312 -29.20 1.61 -11.40
C ASN A 312 -28.67 3.04 -11.60
N GLU A 313 -29.34 3.86 -12.41
CA GLU A 313 -29.05 5.28 -12.60
C GLU A 313 -29.37 6.09 -11.32
N GLU A 314 -30.49 5.80 -10.66
CA GLU A 314 -30.88 6.42 -9.40
C GLU A 314 -29.96 6.00 -8.25
N LEU A 315 -29.51 4.75 -8.18
CA LEU A 315 -28.49 4.27 -7.25
C LEU A 315 -27.14 4.95 -7.53
N ALA A 316 -26.76 5.08 -8.80
CA ALA A 316 -25.55 5.79 -9.20
C ALA A 316 -25.59 7.28 -8.81
N LYS A 317 -26.74 7.94 -8.97
CA LYS A 317 -26.97 9.35 -8.56
C LYS A 317 -27.05 9.52 -7.05
N ASN A 318 -27.80 8.67 -6.34
CA ASN A 318 -27.92 8.72 -4.89
C ASN A 318 -26.59 8.39 -4.19
N LEU A 319 -25.74 7.52 -4.76
CA LEU A 319 -24.38 7.31 -4.26
C LEU A 319 -23.44 8.46 -4.63
N TYR A 320 -23.60 9.11 -5.78
CA TYR A 320 -22.85 10.33 -6.09
C TYR A 320 -23.12 11.42 -5.03
N ASP A 321 -24.37 11.55 -4.57
CA ASP A 321 -24.74 12.49 -3.51
C ASP A 321 -24.39 12.00 -2.09
N HIS A 322 -24.50 10.69 -1.80
CA HIS A 322 -24.06 10.12 -0.50
C HIS A 322 -22.53 10.13 -0.34
N THR A 323 -21.77 9.88 -1.41
CA THR A 323 -20.30 10.02 -1.35
C THR A 323 -19.86 11.48 -1.15
N ARG A 324 -20.68 12.45 -1.57
CA ARG A 324 -20.47 13.88 -1.31
C ARG A 324 -20.86 14.31 0.10
N ARG A 325 -21.87 13.68 0.71
CA ARG A 325 -22.39 14.04 2.04
C ARG A 325 -21.74 13.29 3.21
N ASP A 326 -21.39 12.01 3.05
CA ASP A 326 -20.92 11.17 4.16
C ASP A 326 -19.40 11.04 4.26
N TYR A 327 -18.66 11.27 3.17
CA TYR A 327 -17.20 11.30 3.17
C TYR A 327 -16.66 12.72 3.11
N GLY A 328 -17.18 13.56 4.01
CA GLY A 328 -16.54 14.83 4.38
C GLY A 328 -15.05 14.59 4.53
N VAL A 329 -14.28 15.29 3.70
CA VAL A 329 -12.83 15.22 3.58
C VAL A 329 -12.19 15.27 4.97
N TRP A 330 -11.83 14.12 5.51
CA TRP A 330 -10.87 14.00 6.59
C TRP A 330 -9.56 13.54 5.98
N CYS A 331 -8.91 14.47 5.29
CA CYS A 331 -7.45 14.50 5.22
C CYS A 331 -6.92 14.60 6.65
N CYS A 332 -6.19 13.58 7.10
CA CYS A 332 -4.78 13.71 7.53
C CYS A 332 -4.38 12.60 8.49
N ASP A 333 -3.23 12.01 8.14
CA ASP A 333 -2.31 11.34 9.04
C ASP A 333 -1.94 12.26 10.23
N ALA A 334 -1.89 11.71 11.44
CA ALA A 334 -1.77 12.45 12.71
C ALA A 334 -0.47 13.25 12.87
N SER A 335 0.47 13.08 11.95
CA SER A 335 1.81 13.71 11.97
C SER A 335 1.86 15.06 11.24
N ILE A 336 0.88 15.37 10.39
CA ILE A 336 0.83 16.61 9.57
C ILE A 336 -0.14 17.66 10.14
N CYS A 337 -0.92 17.28 11.16
CA CYS A 337 -2.06 18.04 11.66
C CYS A 337 -1.70 19.43 12.20
N TRP A 338 -0.55 19.61 12.84
CA TRP A 338 -0.20 20.89 13.49
C TRP A 338 0.11 22.02 12.50
N VAL A 339 0.81 21.72 11.41
CA VAL A 339 1.19 22.73 10.42
C VAL A 339 -0.03 23.12 9.59
N CYS A 340 -0.84 22.15 9.14
CA CYS A 340 -2.08 22.43 8.41
C CYS A 340 -3.11 23.17 9.28
N GLN A 341 -3.26 22.84 10.56
CA GLN A 341 -4.15 23.58 11.47
C GLN A 341 -3.67 25.02 11.70
N LEU A 342 -2.36 25.27 11.74
CA LEU A 342 -1.82 26.61 11.89
C LEU A 342 -2.08 27.46 10.64
N PHE A 343 -1.91 26.91 9.43
CA PHE A 343 -2.22 27.62 8.18
C PHE A 343 -3.71 27.90 8.01
N VAL A 344 -4.58 26.95 8.39
CA VAL A 344 -6.04 27.15 8.36
C VAL A 344 -6.48 28.18 9.43
N ALA A 345 -5.84 28.19 10.61
CA ALA A 345 -6.12 29.20 11.64
C ALA A 345 -5.68 30.61 11.22
N ILE A 346 -4.51 30.74 10.56
CA ILE A 346 -4.02 32.03 10.04
C ILE A 346 -4.90 32.53 8.89
N ALA A 347 -5.31 31.64 7.98
CA ALA A 347 -6.21 31.99 6.88
C ALA A 347 -7.59 32.43 7.40
N ASN A 348 -8.19 31.70 8.34
CA ASN A 348 -9.47 32.07 8.94
C ASN A 348 -9.39 33.36 9.78
N TRP A 349 -8.26 33.62 10.44
CA TRP A 349 -8.03 34.88 11.15
C TRP A 349 -7.95 36.07 10.18
N ARG A 350 -7.22 35.94 9.06
CA ARG A 350 -7.13 36.99 8.03
C ARG A 350 -8.48 37.30 7.38
N VAL A 351 -9.28 36.27 7.08
CA VAL A 351 -10.64 36.43 6.52
C VAL A 351 -11.57 37.13 7.51
N ARG A 352 -11.50 36.78 8.81
CA ARG A 352 -12.32 37.48 9.85
C ARG A 352 -11.95 38.94 10.05
N HIS A 353 -10.72 39.35 9.72
CA HIS A 353 -10.23 40.71 9.95
C HIS A 353 -10.05 41.50 8.65
N GLY A 354 -10.56 40.99 7.52
CA GLY A 354 -10.59 41.70 6.24
C GLY A 354 -9.21 42.00 5.65
N ILE A 355 -8.20 41.17 5.93
CA ILE A 355 -6.84 41.35 5.42
C ILE A 355 -6.75 40.69 4.02
N PRO A 356 -6.53 41.43 2.93
CA PRO A 356 -6.44 40.89 1.57
C PRO A 356 -5.28 39.90 1.42
N THR A 357 -5.44 38.90 0.55
CA THR A 357 -4.53 37.75 0.36
C THR A 357 -3.54 37.92 -0.79
N ASP A 358 -3.34 39.14 -1.27
CA ASP A 358 -2.55 39.36 -2.48
C ASP A 358 -1.10 39.70 -2.10
N GLU A 359 -0.32 38.64 -1.83
CA GLU A 359 1.13 38.50 -2.11
C GLU A 359 1.59 37.05 -1.92
#